data_AF-A0A009IA00-F1
#
_entry.id   AF-A0A009IA00-F1
#
_cell.length_a   1.000
_cell.length_b   1.000
_cell.length_c   1.000
_cell.angle_alpha   90.00
_cell.angle_beta   90.00
_cell.angle_gamma   90.00
#
_symmetry.space_group_name_H-M   'P 1'
#
loop_
_entity.id
_entity.type
_entity.pdbx_description
1 polymer ?
#
loop_
_entity_poly.entity_id
_entity_poly.type
_entity_poly.pdbx_seq_one_letter_code
_entity_poly.pdbx_strand_id
1 'polypeptide(L)'
;MTTVVMDWSRFSIFEWFVCGLNPKSPSFGAANVRCTDGRSIDFHDKLGVVAAMGDQLTKSVAMVIMTEGKSQRDYEYVRNHLAKIMIDGAEKDKRREPKGIAIYHLAWLIARIVIDFALDPELENAHKDPGRLVYAGIRSFQMDPEVYRKTWKRYEDMMIAALNEEILKATVIAERYKKETLNEARN
;
A
#
# COMPACT_ATOMS: atom_id res chain seq x y z
N MET A 1 -22.61 -6.92 -6.51
CA MET A 1 -21.38 -6.10 -6.54
C MET A 1 -21.07 -5.79 -5.09
N THR A 2 -20.30 -6.66 -4.44
CA THR A 2 -19.96 -6.51 -3.03
C THR A 2 -18.87 -5.46 -2.98
N THR A 3 -19.16 -4.29 -2.42
CA THR A 3 -18.14 -3.29 -2.09
C THR A 3 -17.21 -3.93 -1.08
N VAL A 4 -16.02 -4.31 -1.53
CA VAL A 4 -14.90 -4.67 -0.66
C VAL A 4 -14.60 -3.44 0.18
N VAL A 5 -14.80 -3.54 1.49
CA VAL A 5 -14.54 -2.44 2.43
C VAL A 5 -13.14 -2.67 2.97
N MET A 6 -12.21 -1.77 2.63
CA MET A 6 -10.88 -1.77 3.26
C MET A 6 -11.01 -1.66 4.77
N ASP A 7 -10.28 -2.49 5.53
CA ASP A 7 -10.13 -2.28 6.97
C ASP A 7 -9.13 -1.12 7.20
N TRP A 8 -9.69 0.05 7.49
CA TRP A 8 -8.97 1.29 7.78
C TRP A 8 -8.18 1.26 9.09
N SER A 9 -8.26 0.21 9.91
CA SER A 9 -7.54 0.13 11.19
C SER A 9 -6.02 0.27 11.04
N ARG A 10 -5.44 -0.25 9.95
CA ARG A 10 -4.01 -0.09 9.59
C ARG A 10 -3.67 1.27 8.98
N PHE A 11 -4.68 2.03 8.56
CA PHE A 11 -4.57 3.29 7.83
C PHE A 11 -5.46 4.38 8.44
N SER A 12 -5.67 4.38 9.76
CA SER A 12 -6.69 5.22 10.41
C SER A 12 -6.49 6.72 10.18
N ILE A 13 -5.24 7.15 9.96
CA ILE A 13 -4.97 8.52 9.51
C ILE A 13 -5.44 8.76 8.09
N PHE A 14 -5.31 7.79 7.18
CA PHE A 14 -5.80 7.86 5.80
C PHE A 14 -7.31 7.71 5.73
N GLU A 15 -7.97 7.14 6.74
CA GLU A 15 -9.44 7.17 6.85
C GLU A 15 -9.96 8.62 6.92
N TRP A 16 -9.21 9.51 7.59
CA TRP A 16 -9.44 10.95 7.58
C TRP A 16 -9.20 11.57 6.19
N PHE A 17 -8.31 11.00 5.38
CA PHE A 17 -8.06 11.39 3.98
C PHE A 17 -9.06 10.78 2.99
N VAL A 18 -9.71 9.67 3.32
CA VAL A 18 -10.56 8.89 2.40
C VAL A 18 -12.05 9.12 2.66
N CYS A 19 -12.42 9.53 3.88
CA CYS A 19 -13.74 10.08 4.18
C CYS A 19 -14.10 11.18 3.17
N GLY A 20 -15.14 10.91 2.36
CA GLY A 20 -15.62 11.80 1.29
C GLY A 20 -15.50 11.26 -0.15
N LEU A 21 -14.94 10.06 -0.36
CA LEU A 21 -14.75 9.51 -1.73
C LEU A 21 -16.02 8.93 -2.41
N ASN A 22 -17.15 8.79 -1.71
CA ASN A 22 -18.40 8.30 -2.31
C ASN A 22 -19.40 9.43 -2.56
N PRO A 23 -19.85 9.66 -3.82
CA PRO A 23 -20.96 10.58 -4.12
C PRO A 23 -22.31 10.20 -3.47
N LYS A 24 -22.39 9.03 -2.81
CA LYS A 24 -23.64 8.43 -2.30
C LYS A 24 -23.59 7.88 -0.87
N SER A 25 -22.50 8.03 -0.12
CA SER A 25 -22.49 7.57 1.27
C SER A 25 -22.85 8.73 2.20
N PRO A 26 -24.01 8.70 2.90
CA PRO A 26 -24.25 9.60 4.00
C PRO A 26 -23.21 9.27 5.07
N SER A 27 -22.34 10.23 5.36
CA SER A 27 -21.31 10.15 6.38
C SER A 27 -21.93 10.03 7.78
N PHE A 28 -22.29 8.83 8.19
CA PHE A 28 -22.50 8.51 9.61
C PHE A 28 -21.14 8.24 10.25
N GLY A 29 -20.38 9.32 10.50
CA GLY A 29 -19.10 9.25 11.22
C GLY A 29 -18.11 10.36 10.86
N ALA A 30 -18.09 10.83 9.61
CA ALA A 30 -17.20 11.91 9.14
C ALA A 30 -17.66 13.33 9.56
N ALA A 31 -18.43 13.45 10.64
CA ALA A 31 -19.04 14.71 11.07
C ALA A 31 -18.03 15.74 11.62
N ASN A 32 -16.77 15.36 11.86
CA ASN A 32 -15.94 16.13 12.80
C ASN A 32 -14.61 16.66 12.29
N VAL A 33 -14.34 16.65 10.98
CA VAL A 33 -13.25 17.49 10.47
C VAL A 33 -13.73 18.35 9.32
N ARG A 34 -14.31 19.47 9.73
CA ARG A 34 -14.65 20.60 8.90
C ARG A 34 -13.34 21.34 8.58
N CYS A 35 -13.08 21.64 7.31
CA CYS A 35 -12.13 22.69 6.96
C CYS A 35 -12.64 24.02 7.57
N THR A 36 -11.74 24.99 7.75
CA THR A 36 -11.98 26.28 8.42
C THR A 36 -13.16 27.06 7.87
N ASP A 37 -13.53 26.79 6.62
CA ASP A 37 -14.62 27.41 5.89
C ASP A 37 -15.91 26.57 5.82
N GLY A 38 -15.96 25.46 6.56
CA GLY A 38 -17.11 24.55 6.60
C GLY A 38 -17.17 23.54 5.45
N ARG A 39 -16.16 23.46 4.57
CA ARG A 39 -16.10 22.45 3.49
C ARG A 39 -15.52 21.11 3.95
N SER A 40 -15.90 20.04 3.25
CA SER A 40 -15.24 18.74 3.33
C SER A 40 -13.90 18.78 2.58
N ILE A 41 -12.90 18.07 3.09
CA ILE A 41 -11.58 17.90 2.44
C ILE A 41 -11.77 17.35 1.02
N ASP A 42 -11.32 18.09 0.01
CA ASP A 42 -11.45 17.69 -1.39
C ASP A 42 -10.20 16.95 -1.90
N PHE A 43 -10.19 16.53 -3.17
CA PHE A 43 -9.03 15.82 -3.75
C PHE A 43 -7.77 16.70 -3.85
N HIS A 44 -7.92 18.03 -4.00
CA HIS A 44 -6.80 18.97 -4.10
C HIS A 44 -6.09 19.16 -2.76
N ASP A 45 -6.83 19.22 -1.66
CA ASP A 45 -6.26 19.27 -0.30
C ASP A 45 -5.38 18.03 -0.03
N LYS A 46 -5.84 16.87 -0.52
CA LYS A 46 -5.11 15.60 -0.37
C LYS A 46 -3.84 15.56 -1.22
N LEU A 47 -3.88 16.14 -2.44
CA LEU A 47 -2.67 16.36 -3.23
C LEU A 47 -1.68 17.31 -2.56
N GLY A 48 -2.17 18.28 -1.77
CA GLY A 48 -1.34 19.15 -0.93
C GLY A 48 -0.51 18.37 0.10
N VAL A 49 -1.12 17.38 0.74
CA VAL A 49 -0.42 16.49 1.69
C VAL A 49 0.60 15.61 1.02
N VAL A 50 0.26 15.03 -0.14
CA VAL A 50 1.22 14.26 -0.94
C VAL A 50 2.36 15.17 -1.40
N ALA A 51 2.08 16.40 -1.81
CA ALA A 51 3.11 17.36 -2.21
C ALA A 51 4.05 17.73 -1.04
N ALA A 52 3.54 17.79 0.19
CA ALA A 52 4.32 18.05 1.40
C ALA A 52 5.26 16.88 1.79
N MET A 53 5.07 15.69 1.23
CA MET A 53 6.00 14.58 1.43
C MET A 53 7.34 14.88 0.73
N GLY A 54 8.47 14.57 1.37
CA GLY A 54 9.79 14.85 0.80
C GLY A 54 10.23 13.83 -0.24
N ASP A 55 9.93 12.55 -0.01
CA ASP A 55 10.45 11.43 -0.80
C ASP A 55 9.42 10.91 -1.83
N GLN A 56 9.90 10.50 -3.01
CA GLN A 56 9.05 10.05 -4.11
C GLN A 56 8.38 8.70 -3.84
N LEU A 57 9.04 7.79 -3.12
CA LEU A 57 8.43 6.51 -2.74
C LEU A 57 7.30 6.76 -1.74
N THR A 58 7.54 7.59 -0.72
CA THR A 58 6.49 7.96 0.25
C THR A 58 5.27 8.58 -0.45
N LYS A 59 5.49 9.48 -1.42
CA LYS A 59 4.43 10.07 -2.26
C LYS A 59 3.63 9.00 -3.00
N SER A 60 4.35 8.09 -3.66
CA SER A 60 3.72 7.05 -4.49
C SER A 60 2.94 6.06 -3.63
N VAL A 61 3.45 5.69 -2.45
CA VAL A 61 2.74 4.86 -1.48
C VAL A 61 1.46 5.55 -1.00
N ALA A 62 1.54 6.83 -0.63
CA ALA A 62 0.36 7.60 -0.23
C ALA A 62 -0.69 7.68 -1.34
N MET A 63 -0.27 7.93 -2.59
CA MET A 63 -1.17 7.95 -3.75
C MET A 63 -1.81 6.59 -4.03
N VAL A 64 -1.06 5.49 -3.90
CA VAL A 64 -1.60 4.13 -4.04
C VAL A 64 -2.69 3.87 -3.01
N ILE A 65 -2.47 4.23 -1.74
CA ILE A 65 -3.46 4.07 -0.67
C ILE A 65 -4.69 4.95 -0.93
N MET A 66 -4.49 6.23 -1.21
CA MET A 66 -5.58 7.20 -1.45
C MET A 66 -6.45 6.86 -2.65
N THR A 67 -5.87 6.23 -3.68
CA THR A 67 -6.59 5.84 -4.90
C THR A 67 -7.04 4.39 -4.89
N GLU A 68 -6.85 3.66 -3.79
CA GLU A 68 -7.16 2.23 -3.69
C GLU A 68 -6.48 1.41 -4.81
N GLY A 69 -5.23 1.74 -5.12
CA GLY A 69 -4.44 1.10 -6.17
C GLY A 69 -4.79 1.53 -7.60
N LYS A 70 -5.72 2.48 -7.80
CA LYS A 70 -6.18 2.90 -9.14
C LYS A 70 -5.18 3.80 -9.88
N SER A 71 -4.22 4.41 -9.18
CA SER A 71 -3.12 5.13 -9.84
C SER A 71 -2.08 4.15 -10.39
N GLN A 72 -2.19 3.79 -11.67
CA GLN A 72 -1.29 2.83 -12.31
C GLN A 72 0.19 3.24 -12.20
N ARG A 73 0.51 4.52 -12.42
CA ARG A 73 1.89 5.03 -12.37
C ARG A 73 2.50 4.84 -10.98
N ASP A 74 1.78 5.24 -9.94
CA ASP A 74 2.29 5.13 -8.57
C ASP A 74 2.36 3.68 -8.12
N TYR A 75 1.37 2.88 -8.50
CA TYR A 75 1.34 1.44 -8.24
C TYR A 75 2.56 0.74 -8.86
N GLU A 76 2.85 1.02 -10.13
CA GLU A 76 4.03 0.48 -10.82
C GLU A 76 5.33 0.92 -10.17
N TYR A 77 5.43 2.18 -9.75
CA TYR A 77 6.60 2.72 -9.06
C TYR A 77 6.87 1.98 -7.74
N VAL A 78 5.84 1.87 -6.88
CA VAL A 78 5.94 1.15 -5.61
C VAL A 78 6.28 -0.32 -5.84
N ARG A 79 5.58 -0.98 -6.77
CA ARG A 79 5.83 -2.40 -7.09
C ARG A 79 7.26 -2.65 -7.56
N ASN A 80 7.80 -1.79 -8.42
CA ASN A 80 9.18 -1.91 -8.89
C ASN A 80 10.19 -1.70 -7.76
N HIS A 81 9.93 -0.77 -6.85
CA HIS A 81 10.77 -0.55 -5.68
C HIS A 81 10.79 -1.76 -4.75
N LEU A 82 9.61 -2.33 -4.46
CA LEU A 82 9.50 -3.55 -3.64
C LEU A 82 10.13 -4.76 -4.33
N ALA A 83 9.90 -4.95 -5.64
CA ALA A 83 10.52 -6.04 -6.41
C ALA A 83 12.05 -6.01 -6.31
N LYS A 84 12.64 -4.81 -6.37
CA LYS A 84 14.09 -4.63 -6.24
C LYS A 84 14.64 -5.15 -4.91
N ILE A 85 13.89 -5.03 -3.80
CA ILE A 85 14.30 -5.56 -2.49
C ILE A 85 14.55 -7.07 -2.54
N MET A 86 13.67 -7.84 -3.20
CA MET A 86 13.87 -9.29 -3.35
C MET A 86 15.02 -9.61 -4.29
N ILE A 87 15.18 -8.87 -5.38
CA ILE A 87 16.26 -9.08 -6.34
C ILE A 87 17.63 -8.84 -5.67
N ASP A 88 17.81 -7.67 -5.08
CA ASP A 88 19.06 -7.29 -4.41
C ASP A 88 19.35 -8.20 -3.21
N GLY A 89 18.31 -8.57 -2.44
CA GLY A 89 18.43 -9.50 -1.33
C GLY A 89 18.81 -10.91 -1.75
N ALA A 90 18.31 -11.39 -2.89
CA ALA A 90 18.65 -12.68 -3.45
C ALA A 90 20.07 -12.73 -4.02
N GLU A 91 20.49 -11.65 -4.70
CA GLU A 91 21.84 -11.49 -5.20
C GLU A 91 22.86 -11.47 -4.05
N LYS A 92 22.60 -10.67 -3.02
CA LYS A 92 23.44 -10.58 -1.81
C LYS A 92 23.62 -11.94 -1.13
N ASP A 93 22.57 -12.73 -1.09
CA ASP A 93 22.57 -14.07 -0.50
C ASP A 93 23.03 -15.17 -1.48
N LYS A 94 23.50 -14.78 -2.68
CA LYS A 94 23.98 -15.67 -3.74
C LYS A 94 22.99 -16.79 -4.08
N ARG A 95 21.70 -16.45 -4.09
CA ARG A 95 20.63 -17.40 -4.40
C ARG A 95 20.65 -17.74 -5.89
N ARG A 96 20.39 -19.01 -6.19
CA ARG A 96 20.17 -19.48 -7.56
C ARG A 96 18.76 -19.10 -8.00
N GLU A 97 18.61 -18.90 -9.31
CA GLU A 97 17.32 -18.61 -9.91
C GLU A 97 16.33 -19.76 -9.67
N PRO A 98 15.03 -19.46 -9.39
CA PRO A 98 14.02 -20.50 -9.30
C PRO A 98 13.87 -21.25 -10.64
N LYS A 99 13.67 -22.57 -10.58
CA LYS A 99 13.63 -23.42 -11.79
C LYS A 99 12.44 -23.13 -12.73
N GLY A 100 11.31 -22.70 -12.19
CA GLY A 100 10.06 -22.56 -12.94
C GLY A 100 9.58 -21.11 -13.15
N ILE A 101 10.35 -20.13 -12.65
CA ILE A 101 10.03 -18.71 -12.77
C ILE A 101 11.31 -17.88 -12.63
N ALA A 102 11.51 -16.94 -13.54
CA ALA A 102 12.64 -16.01 -13.46
C ALA A 102 12.53 -15.16 -12.18
N ILE A 103 13.66 -14.88 -11.52
CA ILE A 103 13.65 -14.18 -10.23
C ILE A 103 13.01 -12.79 -10.31
N TYR A 104 13.27 -12.06 -11.40
CA TYR A 104 12.64 -10.77 -11.66
C TYR A 104 11.11 -10.88 -11.71
N HIS A 105 10.60 -11.92 -12.39
CA HIS A 105 9.15 -12.12 -12.52
C HIS A 105 8.53 -12.55 -11.18
N LEU A 106 9.21 -13.42 -10.43
CA LEU A 106 8.80 -13.77 -9.07
C LEU A 106 8.73 -12.53 -8.18
N ALA A 107 9.80 -11.72 -8.13
CA ALA A 107 9.86 -10.52 -7.31
C ALA A 107 8.75 -9.52 -7.64
N TRP A 108 8.45 -9.35 -8.92
CA TRP A 108 7.37 -8.47 -9.40
C TRP A 108 5.98 -8.98 -8.98
N LEU A 109 5.73 -10.28 -9.05
CA LEU A 109 4.47 -10.89 -8.61
C LEU A 109 4.30 -10.85 -7.09
N ILE A 110 5.37 -11.10 -6.33
CA ILE A 110 5.33 -10.99 -4.87
C ILE A 110 5.13 -9.55 -4.42
N ALA A 111 5.78 -8.57 -5.06
CA ALA A 111 5.54 -7.16 -4.79
C ALA A 111 4.08 -6.76 -5.02
N ARG A 112 3.44 -7.30 -6.06
CA ARG A 112 1.98 -7.14 -6.28
C ARG A 112 1.17 -7.71 -5.11
N ILE A 113 1.46 -8.94 -4.66
CA ILE A 113 0.79 -9.54 -3.48
C ILE A 113 0.91 -8.60 -2.29
N VAL A 114 2.12 -8.09 -2.00
CA VAL A 114 2.38 -7.22 -0.85
C VAL A 114 1.52 -5.95 -0.90
N ILE A 115 1.39 -5.31 -2.06
CA ILE A 115 0.55 -4.11 -2.22
C ILE A 115 -0.93 -4.47 -2.13
N ASP A 116 -1.39 -5.44 -2.91
CA ASP A 116 -2.82 -5.79 -3.02
C ASP A 116 -3.36 -6.27 -1.66
N PHE A 117 -2.59 -7.06 -0.91
CA PHE A 117 -2.97 -7.55 0.41
C PHE A 117 -2.90 -6.49 1.50
N ALA A 118 -2.00 -5.51 1.35
CA ALA A 118 -2.01 -4.36 2.26
C ALA A 118 -3.24 -3.48 2.04
N LEU A 119 -3.72 -3.37 0.80
CA LEU A 119 -4.92 -2.59 0.45
C LEU A 119 -6.23 -3.34 0.75
N ASP A 120 -6.24 -4.67 0.72
CA ASP A 120 -7.44 -5.48 0.92
C ASP A 120 -7.26 -6.49 2.08
N PRO A 121 -7.65 -6.12 3.31
CA PRO A 121 -7.55 -6.99 4.47
C PRO A 121 -8.48 -8.22 4.42
N GLU A 122 -9.57 -8.19 3.66
CA GLU A 122 -10.39 -9.38 3.42
C GLU A 122 -9.61 -10.39 2.58
N LEU A 123 -8.94 -9.92 1.52
CA LEU A 123 -8.02 -10.72 0.72
C LEU A 123 -6.85 -11.26 1.57
N GLU A 124 -6.29 -10.45 2.46
CA GLU A 124 -5.22 -10.87 3.37
C GLU A 124 -5.65 -12.00 4.32
N ASN A 125 -6.84 -11.88 4.90
CA ASN A 125 -7.40 -12.87 5.82
C ASN A 125 -7.88 -14.15 5.12
N ALA A 126 -8.33 -14.05 3.87
CA ALA A 126 -8.86 -15.18 3.10
C ALA A 126 -7.77 -16.14 2.57
N HIS A 127 -6.53 -15.66 2.38
CA HIS A 127 -5.50 -16.42 1.68
C HIS A 127 -4.23 -16.65 2.52
N LYS A 128 -3.95 -17.92 2.84
CA LYS A 128 -2.64 -18.38 3.33
C LYS A 128 -1.61 -18.45 2.19
N ASP A 129 -0.33 -18.65 2.50
CA ASP A 129 0.79 -18.71 1.53
C ASP A 129 0.48 -19.43 0.19
N PRO A 130 -0.09 -20.66 0.15
CA PRO A 130 -0.43 -21.30 -1.13
C PRO A 130 -1.52 -20.55 -1.92
N GLY A 131 -2.49 -19.94 -1.23
CA GLY A 131 -3.52 -19.11 -1.85
C GLY A 131 -2.97 -17.78 -2.37
N ARG A 132 -2.00 -17.18 -1.68
CA ARG A 132 -1.31 -15.94 -2.09
C ARG A 132 -0.56 -16.12 -3.41
N LEU A 133 0.16 -17.24 -3.55
CA LEU A 133 0.86 -17.57 -4.79
C LEU A 133 -0.12 -17.75 -5.96
N VAL A 134 -1.23 -18.46 -5.73
CA VAL A 134 -2.27 -18.67 -6.75
C VAL A 134 -2.94 -17.35 -7.16
N TYR A 135 -3.19 -16.44 -6.21
CA TYR A 135 -3.71 -15.10 -6.48
C TYR A 135 -2.82 -14.33 -7.47
N ALA A 136 -1.50 -14.40 -7.27
CA ALA A 136 -0.51 -13.80 -8.17
C ALA A 136 -0.37 -14.54 -9.51
N GLY A 137 -1.09 -15.64 -9.72
CA GLY A 137 -0.97 -16.48 -10.93
C GLY A 137 0.23 -17.42 -10.92
N ILE A 138 0.95 -17.55 -9.79
CA ILE A 138 2.07 -18.48 -9.65
C ILE A 138 1.51 -19.88 -9.44
N ARG A 139 1.74 -20.74 -10.42
CA ARG A 139 1.30 -22.15 -10.38
C ARG A 139 2.31 -23.03 -9.66
N SER A 140 1.87 -24.18 -9.17
CA SER A 140 2.71 -25.15 -8.43
C SER A 140 3.92 -25.64 -9.23
N PHE A 141 3.82 -25.72 -10.57
CA PHE A 141 4.95 -26.08 -11.43
C PHE A 141 6.00 -24.96 -11.55
N GLN A 142 5.64 -23.71 -11.26
CA GLN A 142 6.55 -22.57 -11.29
C GLN A 142 7.26 -22.39 -9.95
N MET A 143 6.50 -22.49 -8.86
CA MET A 143 7.00 -22.39 -7.50
C MET A 143 6.19 -23.31 -6.58
N ASP A 144 6.90 -24.22 -5.92
CA ASP A 144 6.33 -25.03 -4.86
C ASP A 144 6.11 -24.15 -3.60
N PRO A 145 4.93 -24.18 -2.95
CA PRO A 145 4.65 -23.36 -1.77
C PRO A 145 5.62 -23.57 -0.61
N GLU A 146 6.14 -24.79 -0.44
CA GLU A 146 7.09 -25.11 0.63
C GLU A 146 8.47 -24.53 0.34
N VAL A 147 8.90 -24.61 -0.93
CA VAL A 147 10.12 -23.93 -1.40
C VAL A 147 10.01 -22.42 -1.23
N TYR A 148 8.85 -21.84 -1.58
CA TYR A 148 8.57 -20.43 -1.36
C TYR A 148 8.73 -20.04 0.11
N ARG A 149 8.01 -20.73 1.00
CA ARG A 149 8.02 -20.48 2.44
C ARG A 149 9.43 -20.53 3.04
N LYS A 150 10.23 -21.52 2.64
CA LYS A 150 11.58 -21.73 3.19
C LYS A 150 12.65 -20.81 2.61
N THR A 151 12.46 -20.30 1.39
CA THR A 151 13.55 -19.66 0.64
C THR A 151 13.27 -18.19 0.33
N TRP A 152 12.06 -17.90 -0.11
CA TRP A 152 11.69 -16.62 -0.72
C TRP A 152 10.83 -15.75 0.20
N LYS A 153 10.10 -16.35 1.15
CA LYS A 153 9.22 -15.66 2.10
C LYS A 153 9.89 -14.51 2.85
N ARG A 154 11.13 -14.71 3.30
CA ARG A 154 11.90 -13.66 3.99
C ARG A 154 12.05 -12.36 3.18
N TYR A 155 12.06 -12.42 1.86
CA TYR A 155 12.14 -11.23 1.02
C TYR A 155 10.78 -10.56 0.87
N GLU A 156 9.68 -11.33 0.86
CA GLU A 156 8.34 -10.78 1.02
C GLU A 156 8.23 -10.04 2.37
N ASP A 157 8.74 -10.63 3.46
CA ASP A 157 8.73 -10.00 4.77
C ASP A 157 9.52 -8.67 4.78
N MET A 158 10.65 -8.62 4.05
CA MET A 158 11.41 -7.37 3.86
C MET A 158 10.64 -6.33 3.05
N MET A 159 9.89 -6.73 2.01
CA MET A 159 9.02 -5.83 1.26
C MET A 159 7.88 -5.28 2.14
N ILE A 160 7.27 -6.14 2.97
CA ILE A 160 6.21 -5.75 3.91
C ILE A 160 6.76 -4.73 4.91
N ALA A 161 7.95 -4.98 5.48
CA ALA A 161 8.60 -4.05 6.39
C ALA A 161 8.87 -2.69 5.73
N ALA A 162 9.41 -2.68 4.50
CA ALA A 162 9.67 -1.46 3.75
C ALA A 162 8.39 -0.69 3.43
N LEU A 163 7.33 -1.37 2.99
CA LEU A 163 6.04 -0.74 2.73
C LEU A 163 5.44 -0.12 4.00
N ASN A 164 5.50 -0.83 5.14
CA ASN A 164 5.03 -0.31 6.42
C ASN A 164 5.81 0.91 6.90
N GLU A 165 7.12 0.96 6.65
CA GLU A 165 7.95 2.12 6.96
C GLU A 165 7.49 3.37 6.17
N GLU A 166 7.22 3.20 4.88
CA GLU A 166 6.73 4.29 4.03
C GLU A 166 5.31 4.75 4.41
N ILE A 167 4.44 3.81 4.78
CA ILE A 167 3.11 4.12 5.34
C ILE A 167 3.25 4.96 6.61
N LEU A 168 4.17 4.60 7.51
CA LEU A 168 4.40 5.33 8.76
C LEU A 168 4.94 6.74 8.48
N LYS A 169 5.91 6.89 7.55
CA LYS A 169 6.42 8.20 7.13
C LYS A 169 5.30 9.09 6.59
N ALA A 170 4.50 8.55 5.67
CA ALA A 170 3.36 9.26 5.10
C ALA A 170 2.36 9.67 6.19
N THR A 171 2.08 8.78 7.14
CA THR A 171 1.19 9.04 8.29
C THR A 171 1.67 10.21 9.15
N VAL A 172 2.94 10.22 9.53
CA VAL A 172 3.52 11.29 10.37
C VAL A 172 3.47 12.65 9.66
N ILE A 173 3.76 12.68 8.36
CA ILE A 173 3.71 13.93 7.56
C ILE A 173 2.28 14.42 7.44
N ALA A 174 1.35 13.51 7.18
CA ALA A 174 -0.06 13.81 7.04
C ALA A 174 -0.69 14.34 8.35
N GLU A 175 -0.31 13.77 9.50
CA GLU A 175 -0.69 14.28 10.82
C GLU A 175 -0.16 15.69 11.08
N ARG A 176 1.09 15.96 10.70
CA ARG A 176 1.71 17.26 10.86
C ARG A 176 0.99 18.31 10.02
N TYR A 177 0.79 18.02 8.75
CA TYR A 177 0.09 18.89 7.82
C TYR A 177 -1.30 19.25 8.36
N LYS A 178 -2.05 18.25 8.82
CA LYS A 178 -3.37 18.46 9.46
C LYS A 178 -3.30 19.42 10.65
N LYS A 179 -2.30 19.28 11.54
CA LYS A 179 -2.14 20.15 12.70
C LYS A 179 -1.80 21.59 12.29
N GLU A 180 -0.91 21.75 11.32
CA GLU A 180 -0.50 23.07 10.82
C GLU A 180 -1.67 23.80 10.16
N THR A 181 -2.39 23.14 9.24
CA THR A 181 -3.57 23.73 8.58
C THR A 181 -4.69 24.09 9.58
N LEU A 182 -4.95 23.25 10.59
CA LEU A 182 -5.96 23.53 11.63
C LEU A 182 -5.54 24.62 12.63
N ASN A 183 -4.24 24.88 12.78
CA ASN A 183 -3.75 25.96 13.64
C ASN A 183 -3.75 27.31 12.91
N GLU A 184 -3.37 27.33 11.63
CA GLU A 184 -3.51 28.53 10.76
C GLU A 184 -4.96 28.97 10.64
N ALA A 185 -5.90 28.02 10.62
CA ALA A 185 -7.34 28.23 10.62
C ALA A 185 -7.90 28.97 11.85
N ARG A 186 -7.19 28.95 12.98
CA ARG A 186 -7.65 29.46 14.27
C ARG A 186 -7.13 30.86 14.61
N ASN A 187 -6.18 31.36 13.83
CA ASN A 187 -5.59 32.70 13.97
C ASN A 187 -6.11 33.64 12.89
#